data_AF-A0A1T5A7N7-F1
#
_entry.id   AF-A0A1T5A7N7-F1
#
_cell.length_a   1.000
_cell.length_b   1.000
_cell.length_c   1.000
_cell.angle_alpha   90.00
_cell.angle_beta   90.00
_cell.angle_gamma   90.00
#
_symmetry.space_group_name_H-M   'P 1'
#
loop_
_entity.id
_entity.type
_entity.pdbx_description
1 polymer ?
#
loop_
_entity_poly.entity_id
_entity_poly.type
_entity_poly.pdbx_seq_one_letter_code
_entity_poly.pdbx_strand_id
1 'polypeptide(L)'
;MSTALGIGMPFESLGQNIPKAQPAVPDGKTLHLRPRYHRWHVDPGQEWLETNTRYANLDWKLPVSQTALVLLDVWQRHYIKETEDRAEKIINEKYVPLLAKVRDQGMQVIHAPSPEAAMKHPNWVKLISRSEMNPPADSWPPAEFRNSSGPYKAFGRPAEPREAERRALPELTFHPKVIPQANEAVVANGEELHRYCKKKGILFLLYAGFNTNACIISRDYGATQMTNRGYAVTLLRDCTTGMENKETQAELLQTNGAILLLEMFGHYTTTSDEVIKGFNV
;
A
#
# COMPACT_ATOMS: atom_id res chain seq x y z
N MET A 1 -25.68 12.54 -21.86
CA MET A 1 -24.84 13.72 -22.14
C MET A 1 -23.49 13.47 -21.52
N SER A 2 -22.45 13.51 -22.35
CA SER A 2 -21.05 13.48 -21.93
C SER A 2 -20.70 14.76 -21.17
N THR A 3 -19.85 14.69 -20.15
CA THR A 3 -19.05 15.84 -19.73
C THR A 3 -17.71 15.32 -19.21
N ALA A 4 -16.79 15.18 -20.15
CA ALA A 4 -15.36 15.33 -19.91
C ALA A 4 -14.98 16.82 -20.00
N LEU A 5 -13.72 17.13 -19.63
CA LEU A 5 -12.94 18.37 -19.80
C LEU A 5 -12.89 19.23 -18.52
N GLY A 6 -11.75 19.50 -17.87
CA GLY A 6 -10.37 19.52 -18.35
C GLY A 6 -10.03 20.91 -18.91
N ILE A 7 -9.36 21.75 -18.11
CA ILE A 7 -8.61 22.92 -18.60
C ILE A 7 -7.24 22.86 -17.93
N GLY A 8 -6.29 22.18 -18.59
CA GLY A 8 -4.87 22.33 -18.32
C GLY A 8 -4.33 23.46 -19.18
N MET A 9 -3.62 24.42 -18.58
CA MET A 9 -2.85 25.42 -19.31
C MET A 9 -1.66 24.76 -20.02
N PRO A 10 -1.27 25.21 -21.23
CA PRO A 10 -0.10 24.67 -21.91
C PRO A 10 1.17 25.21 -21.26
N PHE A 11 1.94 24.32 -20.63
CA PHE A 11 3.36 24.57 -20.39
C PHE A 11 4.12 24.19 -21.66
N GLU A 12 4.68 25.17 -22.36
CA GLU A 12 5.73 24.93 -23.33
C GLU A 12 6.96 24.39 -22.58
N SER A 13 7.17 23.08 -22.60
CA SER A 13 8.39 22.49 -22.07
C SER A 13 9.48 22.57 -23.13
N LEU A 14 10.58 23.27 -22.81
CA LEU A 14 11.86 23.10 -23.47
C LEU A 14 12.22 21.61 -23.48
N GLY A 15 12.19 21.01 -24.67
CA GLY A 15 12.37 19.58 -24.89
C GLY A 15 13.75 19.12 -24.46
N GLN A 16 13.87 18.61 -23.24
CA GLN A 16 14.85 17.58 -22.94
C GLN A 16 14.29 16.26 -23.44
N ASN A 17 15.02 15.58 -24.32
CA ASN A 17 14.69 14.27 -24.84
C ASN A 17 14.84 13.23 -23.70
N ILE A 18 13.89 13.22 -22.76
CA ILE A 18 13.84 12.22 -21.70
C ILE A 18 13.42 10.90 -22.36
N PRO A 19 14.24 9.83 -22.28
CA PRO A 19 13.84 8.54 -22.81
C PRO A 19 12.51 8.13 -22.19
N LYS A 20 11.50 7.84 -23.03
CA LYS A 20 10.22 7.32 -22.56
C LYS A 20 10.48 6.00 -21.82
N ALA A 21 10.08 5.92 -20.56
CA ALA A 21 10.12 4.65 -19.84
C ALA A 21 9.22 3.65 -20.57
N GLN A 22 9.74 2.44 -20.76
CA GLN A 22 9.01 1.35 -21.40
C GLN A 22 8.65 0.31 -20.34
N PRO A 23 7.48 -0.34 -20.46
CA PRO A 23 7.11 -1.42 -19.56
C PRO A 23 8.08 -2.60 -19.73
N ALA A 24 8.12 -3.49 -18.73
CA ALA A 24 8.93 -4.70 -18.83
C ALA A 24 8.48 -5.53 -20.04
N VAL A 25 9.44 -6.09 -20.79
CA VAL A 25 9.11 -7.04 -21.86
C VAL A 25 8.45 -8.26 -21.21
N PRO A 26 7.23 -8.65 -21.62
CA PRO A 26 6.57 -9.82 -21.08
C PRO A 26 7.44 -11.07 -21.22
N ASP A 27 7.62 -11.79 -20.13
CA ASP A 27 8.36 -13.05 -20.01
C ASP A 27 7.51 -14.29 -20.36
N GLY A 28 6.32 -14.07 -20.91
CA GLY A 28 5.34 -15.10 -21.26
C GLY A 28 4.53 -15.65 -20.08
N LYS A 29 4.96 -15.39 -18.83
CA LYS A 29 4.21 -15.77 -17.62
C LYS A 29 3.09 -14.77 -17.36
N THR A 30 1.90 -15.29 -17.04
CA THR A 30 0.73 -14.50 -16.70
C THR A 30 0.15 -14.88 -15.35
N LEU A 31 -0.43 -13.90 -14.67
CA LEU A 31 -1.24 -14.06 -13.48
C LEU A 31 -2.69 -13.72 -13.83
N HIS A 32 -3.58 -14.72 -13.78
CA HIS A 32 -5.01 -14.52 -13.99
C HIS A 32 -5.69 -14.07 -12.69
N LEU A 33 -6.34 -12.91 -12.68
CA LEU A 33 -7.08 -12.39 -11.54
C LEU A 33 -8.46 -11.91 -11.95
N ARG A 34 -9.39 -11.92 -10.99
CA ARG A 34 -10.70 -11.29 -11.12
C ARG A 34 -10.92 -10.24 -10.02
N PRO A 35 -10.14 -9.14 -10.01
CA PRO A 35 -10.21 -8.18 -8.91
C PRO A 35 -11.60 -7.59 -8.75
N ARG A 36 -12.02 -7.43 -7.50
CA ARG A 36 -13.28 -6.83 -7.08
C ARG A 36 -13.11 -5.31 -7.00
N TYR A 37 -14.13 -4.57 -7.41
CA TYR A 37 -14.30 -3.13 -7.15
C TYR A 37 -15.76 -2.82 -6.83
N HIS A 38 -16.04 -1.64 -6.30
CA HIS A 38 -17.40 -1.17 -6.13
C HIS A 38 -17.87 -0.44 -7.39
N ARG A 39 -18.90 -0.96 -8.05
CA ARG A 39 -19.48 -0.40 -9.26
C ARG A 39 -20.58 0.61 -8.89
N TRP A 40 -20.24 1.90 -9.02
CA TRP A 40 -21.17 3.03 -8.86
C TRP A 40 -22.25 3.14 -9.93
N HIS A 41 -22.18 2.32 -10.98
CA HIS A 41 -23.20 2.28 -12.02
C HIS A 41 -24.33 1.32 -11.62
N VAL A 42 -25.55 1.66 -12.04
CA VAL A 42 -26.73 0.78 -11.98
C VAL A 42 -26.95 0.07 -13.31
N ASP A 43 -27.88 -0.89 -13.37
CA ASP A 43 -28.22 -1.57 -14.62
C ASP A 43 -29.26 -0.80 -15.44
N PRO A 44 -29.31 -0.99 -16.77
CA PRO A 44 -30.33 -0.36 -17.60
C PRO A 44 -31.75 -0.64 -17.06
N GLY A 45 -32.53 0.42 -16.86
CA GLY A 45 -33.89 0.33 -16.31
C GLY A 45 -34.00 0.40 -14.78
N GLN A 46 -32.88 0.47 -14.04
CA GLN A 46 -32.89 0.72 -12.59
C GLN A 46 -32.75 2.20 -12.26
N GLU A 47 -33.32 2.61 -11.12
CA GLU A 47 -33.13 3.96 -10.56
C GLU A 47 -31.71 4.13 -9.99
N TRP A 48 -31.18 5.35 -10.07
CA TRP A 48 -29.87 5.70 -9.54
C TRP A 48 -29.89 5.86 -8.02
N LEU A 49 -29.90 4.71 -7.33
CA LEU A 49 -29.86 4.62 -5.87
C LEU A 49 -28.57 3.94 -5.42
N GLU A 50 -28.02 4.35 -4.28
CA GLU A 50 -26.86 3.67 -3.66
C GLU A 50 -27.16 2.18 -3.44
N THR A 51 -28.40 1.84 -3.07
CA THR A 51 -28.87 0.45 -2.90
C THR A 51 -28.87 -0.39 -4.18
N ASN A 52 -28.78 0.25 -5.36
CA ASN A 52 -28.69 -0.42 -6.67
C ASN A 52 -27.24 -0.52 -7.18
N THR A 53 -26.29 0.10 -6.48
CA THR A 53 -24.85 -0.10 -6.71
C THR A 53 -24.40 -1.41 -6.05
N ARG A 54 -23.28 -1.96 -6.51
CA ARG A 54 -22.83 -3.29 -6.06
C ARG A 54 -21.36 -3.53 -6.36
N TYR A 55 -20.80 -4.59 -5.79
CA TYR A 55 -19.51 -5.08 -6.24
C TYR A 55 -19.58 -5.63 -7.67
N ALA A 56 -18.50 -5.45 -8.41
CA ALA A 56 -18.27 -6.13 -9.69
C ALA A 56 -16.84 -6.66 -9.73
N ASN A 57 -16.61 -7.62 -10.63
CA ASN A 57 -15.29 -8.20 -10.84
C ASN A 57 -14.81 -7.90 -12.25
N LEU A 58 -13.51 -7.67 -12.35
CA LEU A 58 -12.80 -7.61 -13.62
C LEU A 58 -12.34 -9.03 -14.03
N ASP A 59 -11.67 -9.11 -15.17
CA ASP A 59 -11.06 -10.34 -15.68
C ASP A 59 -9.72 -9.98 -16.34
N TRP A 60 -8.64 -10.10 -15.58
CA TRP A 60 -7.32 -9.62 -15.94
C TRP A 60 -6.33 -10.76 -16.14
N LYS A 61 -5.56 -10.70 -17.22
CA LYS A 61 -4.36 -11.52 -17.42
C LYS A 61 -3.14 -10.62 -17.33
N LEU A 62 -2.54 -10.56 -16.15
CA LEU A 62 -1.43 -9.66 -15.86
C LEU A 62 -0.10 -10.30 -16.25
N PRO A 63 0.79 -9.60 -16.99
CA PRO A 63 2.16 -10.08 -17.18
C PRO A 63 2.89 -10.11 -15.84
N VAL A 64 3.47 -11.26 -15.46
CA VAL A 64 4.17 -11.41 -14.17
C VAL A 64 5.36 -10.46 -14.07
N SER A 65 6.10 -10.31 -15.15
CA SER A 65 7.21 -9.33 -15.29
C SER A 65 6.81 -7.86 -15.07
N GLN A 66 5.53 -7.51 -15.20
CA GLN A 66 5.01 -6.15 -14.95
C GLN A 66 4.24 -6.03 -13.63
N THR A 67 4.22 -7.09 -12.82
CA THR A 67 3.44 -7.19 -11.58
C THR A 67 4.37 -7.39 -10.39
N ALA A 68 4.06 -6.75 -9.27
CA ALA A 68 4.82 -6.93 -8.02
C ALA A 68 3.90 -7.09 -6.81
N LEU A 69 4.34 -7.92 -5.85
CA LEU A 69 3.77 -7.95 -4.51
C LEU A 69 4.50 -6.94 -3.63
N VAL A 70 3.77 -5.96 -3.09
CA VAL A 70 4.28 -4.98 -2.14
C VAL A 70 3.88 -5.42 -0.73
N LEU A 71 4.86 -5.60 0.16
CA LEU A 71 4.68 -5.91 1.56
C LEU A 71 4.92 -4.64 2.40
N LEU A 72 3.83 -3.99 2.83
CA LEU A 72 3.89 -2.72 3.54
C LEU A 72 3.83 -2.94 5.05
N ASP A 73 4.85 -2.47 5.78
CA ASP A 73 4.89 -2.46 7.25
C ASP A 73 4.53 -3.81 7.93
N VAL A 74 5.10 -4.91 7.44
CA VAL A 74 4.88 -6.25 8.03
C VAL A 74 5.91 -6.49 9.14
N TRP A 75 5.57 -5.99 10.33
CA TRP A 75 6.43 -5.94 11.50
C TRP A 75 6.37 -7.19 12.38
N GLN A 76 7.47 -7.45 13.10
CA GLN A 76 7.60 -8.57 14.02
C GLN A 76 6.72 -8.48 15.29
N ARG A 77 6.10 -7.33 15.53
CA ARG A 77 5.26 -7.08 16.71
C ARG A 77 4.30 -5.91 16.50
N HIS A 78 3.29 -5.84 17.36
CA HIS A 78 2.46 -4.66 17.53
C HIS A 78 2.16 -4.43 19.03
N TYR A 79 2.22 -3.19 19.51
CA TYR A 79 2.07 -2.92 20.95
C TYR A 79 0.63 -3.16 21.47
N ILE A 80 -0.37 -3.15 20.58
CA ILE A 80 -1.74 -3.59 20.88
C ILE A 80 -1.86 -5.08 20.58
N LYS A 81 -2.06 -5.88 21.63
CA LYS A 81 -2.11 -7.35 21.57
C LYS A 81 -3.08 -7.89 20.53
N GLU A 82 -4.33 -7.43 20.50
CA GLU A 82 -5.31 -7.98 19.55
C GLU A 82 -4.95 -7.68 18.09
N THR A 83 -4.28 -6.54 17.83
CA THR A 83 -3.80 -6.21 16.49
C THR A 83 -2.62 -7.11 16.12
N GLU A 84 -1.72 -7.36 17.06
CA GLU A 84 -0.61 -8.32 16.91
C GLU A 84 -1.12 -9.73 16.62
N ASP A 85 -2.04 -10.25 17.45
CA ASP A 85 -2.59 -11.60 17.30
C ASP A 85 -3.27 -11.79 15.93
N ARG A 86 -4.01 -10.78 15.44
CA ARG A 86 -4.61 -10.80 14.09
C ARG A 86 -3.55 -10.79 13.00
N ALA A 87 -2.54 -9.93 13.11
CA ALA A 87 -1.44 -9.86 12.14
C ALA A 87 -0.66 -11.18 12.09
N GLU A 88 -0.32 -11.76 13.24
CA GLU A 88 0.32 -13.08 13.35
C GLU A 88 -0.49 -14.17 12.65
N LYS A 89 -1.80 -14.25 12.93
CA LYS A 89 -2.68 -15.21 12.26
C LYS A 89 -2.64 -15.06 10.74
N ILE A 90 -2.79 -13.82 10.24
CA ILE A 90 -2.74 -13.53 8.81
C ILE A 90 -1.38 -13.90 8.20
N ILE A 91 -0.27 -13.56 8.86
CA ILE A 91 1.07 -13.89 8.37
C ILE A 91 1.24 -15.41 8.28
N ASN A 92 0.82 -16.13 9.31
CA ASN A 92 0.94 -17.59 9.38
C ASN A 92 0.07 -18.30 8.34
N GLU A 93 -1.18 -17.88 8.18
CA GLU A 93 -2.15 -18.57 7.33
C GLU A 93 -2.11 -18.12 5.85
N LYS A 94 -1.76 -16.86 5.59
CA LYS A 94 -1.88 -16.24 4.26
C LYS A 94 -0.54 -15.87 3.64
N TYR A 95 0.38 -15.27 4.40
CA TYR A 95 1.64 -14.79 3.82
C TYR A 95 2.58 -15.94 3.46
N VAL A 96 2.72 -16.95 4.31
CA VAL A 96 3.62 -18.07 4.06
C VAL A 96 3.33 -18.77 2.72
N PRO A 97 2.10 -19.24 2.43
CA PRO A 97 1.81 -19.86 1.13
C PRO A 97 1.85 -18.87 -0.03
N LEU A 98 1.41 -17.62 0.17
CA LEU A 98 1.46 -16.59 -0.87
C LEU A 98 2.89 -16.31 -1.31
N LEU A 99 3.80 -16.03 -0.36
CA LEU A 99 5.19 -15.71 -0.65
C LEU A 99 5.91 -16.88 -1.31
N ALA A 100 5.67 -18.11 -0.85
CA ALA A 100 6.23 -19.29 -1.49
C ALA A 100 5.85 -19.35 -2.98
N LYS A 101 4.56 -19.15 -3.29
CA LYS A 101 4.07 -19.17 -4.68
C LYS A 101 4.57 -17.99 -5.51
N VAL A 102 4.50 -16.77 -4.97
CA VAL A 102 4.95 -15.54 -5.65
C VAL A 102 6.44 -15.63 -6.04
N ARG A 103 7.27 -16.14 -5.12
CA ARG A 103 8.71 -16.35 -5.34
C ARG A 103 8.97 -17.45 -6.36
N ASP A 104 8.30 -18.60 -6.26
CA ASP A 104 8.39 -19.70 -7.23
C ASP A 104 8.07 -19.24 -8.67
N GLN A 105 7.10 -18.34 -8.81
CA GLN A 105 6.70 -17.82 -10.11
C GLN A 105 7.64 -16.72 -10.63
N GLY A 106 8.56 -16.24 -9.81
CA GLY A 106 9.52 -15.18 -10.15
C GLY A 106 8.92 -13.77 -10.16
N MET A 107 7.72 -13.60 -9.60
CA MET A 107 7.11 -12.28 -9.46
C MET A 107 7.90 -11.45 -8.44
N GLN A 108 8.08 -10.15 -8.73
CA GLN A 108 8.86 -9.27 -7.86
C GLN A 108 8.17 -9.12 -6.49
N VAL A 109 8.94 -9.27 -5.40
CA VAL A 109 8.53 -8.92 -4.04
C VAL A 109 9.27 -7.65 -3.62
N ILE A 110 8.51 -6.66 -3.20
CA ILE A 110 9.01 -5.36 -2.76
C ILE A 110 8.57 -5.15 -1.31
N HIS A 111 9.52 -4.92 -0.43
CA HIS A 111 9.27 -4.65 0.97
C HIS A 111 9.30 -3.15 1.23
N ALA A 112 8.26 -2.64 1.88
CA ALA A 112 8.08 -1.22 2.17
C ALA A 112 7.85 -1.01 3.68
N PRO A 113 8.91 -1.14 4.50
CA PRO A 113 8.86 -0.82 5.93
C PRO A 113 8.91 0.71 6.15
N SER A 114 9.06 1.17 7.39
CA SER A 114 9.41 2.57 7.68
C SER A 114 10.76 2.97 7.07
N PRO A 115 10.98 4.26 6.76
CA PRO A 115 12.25 4.74 6.21
C PRO A 115 13.47 4.36 7.04
N GLU A 116 13.35 4.42 8.37
CA GLU A 116 14.44 4.10 9.30
C GLU A 116 14.85 2.63 9.22
N ALA A 117 13.87 1.72 9.15
CA ALA A 117 14.11 0.29 8.99
C ALA A 117 14.63 -0.03 7.59
N ALA A 118 14.10 0.61 6.54
CA ALA A 118 14.57 0.45 5.17
C ALA A 118 16.05 0.81 5.05
N MET A 119 16.46 1.98 5.54
CA MET A 119 17.84 2.48 5.40
C MET A 119 18.90 1.59 6.05
N LYS A 120 18.52 0.80 7.06
CA LYS A 120 19.40 -0.14 7.76
C LYS A 120 19.51 -1.50 7.04
N HIS A 121 18.61 -1.81 6.12
CA HIS A 121 18.56 -3.12 5.47
C HIS A 121 19.56 -3.21 4.29
N PRO A 122 20.29 -4.34 4.13
CA PRO A 122 21.24 -4.50 3.03
C PRO A 122 20.60 -4.40 1.63
N ASN A 123 19.34 -4.85 1.50
CA ASN A 123 18.58 -4.79 0.23
C ASN A 123 17.94 -3.43 -0.07
N TRP A 124 18.24 -2.38 0.70
CA TRP A 124 17.72 -1.06 0.43
C TRP A 124 18.16 -0.56 -0.96
N VAL A 125 17.19 -0.16 -1.78
CA VAL A 125 17.41 0.18 -3.20
C VAL A 125 18.21 1.45 -3.42
N LYS A 126 18.21 2.39 -2.46
CA LYS A 126 19.00 3.65 -2.50
C LYS A 126 18.82 4.42 -3.80
N LEU A 127 17.58 4.61 -4.25
CA LEU A 127 17.27 5.25 -5.54
C LEU A 127 17.07 6.77 -5.45
N ILE A 128 17.13 7.31 -4.24
CA ILE A 128 17.05 8.75 -3.97
C ILE A 128 18.20 9.19 -3.09
N SER A 129 18.56 10.47 -3.18
CA SER A 129 19.52 11.08 -2.26
C SER A 129 18.94 11.28 -0.85
N ARG A 130 19.82 11.46 0.14
CA ARG A 130 19.39 11.75 1.52
C ARG A 130 18.61 13.06 1.63
N SER A 131 18.92 14.05 0.79
CA SER A 131 18.20 15.33 0.70
C SER A 131 16.80 15.18 0.10
N GLU A 132 16.62 14.28 -0.88
CA GLU A 132 15.29 13.97 -1.42
C GLU A 132 14.44 13.17 -0.43
N MET A 133 15.08 12.33 0.40
CA MET A 133 14.38 11.53 1.41
C MET A 133 13.80 12.39 2.55
N ASN A 134 14.56 13.41 2.96
CA ASN A 134 14.16 14.33 4.04
C ASN A 134 14.19 15.77 3.50
N PRO A 135 13.19 16.18 2.69
CA PRO A 135 13.11 17.55 2.24
C PRO A 135 13.02 18.49 3.47
N PRO A 136 13.62 19.69 3.40
CA PRO A 136 13.49 20.66 4.48
C PRO A 136 12.02 20.91 4.81
N ALA A 137 11.68 20.78 6.10
CA ALA A 137 10.33 21.07 6.55
C ALA A 137 10.00 22.55 6.34
N ASP A 138 8.77 22.83 5.93
CA ASP A 138 8.26 24.20 5.92
C ASP A 138 8.27 24.78 7.35
N SER A 139 8.53 26.07 7.42
CA SER A 139 8.36 26.89 8.60
C SER A 139 6.90 26.94 9.09
N TRP A 140 5.93 26.72 8.19
CA TRP A 140 4.50 26.72 8.50
C TRP A 140 3.89 25.30 8.51
N PRO A 141 2.97 24.97 9.44
CA PRO A 141 2.60 25.75 10.64
C PRO A 141 3.78 25.87 11.62
N PRO A 142 3.82 26.89 12.51
CA PRO A 142 4.96 27.11 13.40
C PRO A 142 5.30 25.89 14.26
N ALA A 143 6.59 25.72 14.60
CA ALA A 143 7.07 24.58 15.38
C ALA A 143 6.37 24.45 16.73
N GLU A 144 6.08 25.57 17.41
CA GLU A 144 5.35 25.54 18.69
C GLU A 144 3.95 24.95 18.54
N PHE A 145 3.26 25.25 17.43
CA PHE A 145 1.94 24.68 17.13
C PHE A 145 2.03 23.18 16.85
N ARG A 146 2.96 22.77 15.97
CA ARG A 146 3.15 21.34 15.61
C ARG A 146 3.49 20.47 16.83
N ASN A 147 4.22 21.02 17.78
CA ASN A 147 4.63 20.33 19.00
C ASN A 147 3.66 20.55 20.18
N SER A 148 2.55 21.25 19.98
CA SER A 148 1.59 21.64 21.04
C SER A 148 2.30 22.22 22.28
N SER A 149 3.14 23.23 22.06
CA SER A 149 4.00 23.86 23.06
C SER A 149 3.77 25.37 23.11
N GLY A 150 4.42 26.06 24.05
CA GLY A 150 4.27 27.51 24.25
C GLY A 150 2.78 27.90 24.41
N PRO A 151 2.28 28.89 23.66
CA PRO A 151 0.89 29.33 23.74
C PRO A 151 -0.13 28.28 23.26
N TYR A 152 0.31 27.24 22.53
CA TYR A 152 -0.58 26.21 21.97
C TYR A 152 -0.71 24.96 22.84
N LYS A 153 -0.04 24.92 24.00
CA LYS A 153 -0.03 23.75 24.89
C LYS A 153 -1.44 23.28 25.30
N ALA A 154 -2.37 24.22 25.47
CA ALA A 154 -3.75 23.92 25.88
C ALA A 154 -4.56 23.14 24.82
N PHE A 155 -4.12 23.13 23.55
CA PHE A 155 -4.78 22.39 22.46
C PHE A 155 -4.16 21.01 22.23
N GLY A 156 -3.09 20.66 22.96
CA GLY A 156 -2.45 19.36 22.89
C GLY A 156 -3.28 18.26 23.55
N ARG A 157 -3.04 17.01 23.15
CA ARG A 157 -3.58 15.85 23.87
C ARG A 157 -2.98 15.79 25.28
N PRO A 158 -3.72 15.28 26.28
CA PRO A 158 -3.16 15.04 27.60
C PRO A 158 -2.02 14.02 27.53
N ALA A 159 -1.15 14.05 28.54
CA ALA A 159 -0.09 13.06 28.67
C ALA A 159 -0.70 11.68 28.99
N GLU A 160 -0.34 10.68 28.19
CA GLU A 160 -0.75 9.29 28.43
C GLU A 160 0.20 8.62 29.45
N PRO A 161 -0.29 8.06 30.56
CA PRO A 161 0.55 7.51 31.62
C PRO A 161 1.54 6.42 31.16
N ARG A 162 1.19 5.68 30.11
CA ARG A 162 1.99 4.56 29.57
C ARG A 162 2.79 4.91 28.32
N GLU A 163 2.84 6.18 27.92
CA GLU A 163 3.58 6.57 26.70
C GLU A 163 5.08 6.31 26.83
N ALA A 164 5.65 6.49 28.02
CA ALA A 164 7.07 6.18 28.28
C ALA A 164 7.38 4.69 28.09
N GLU A 165 6.51 3.81 28.60
CA GLU A 165 6.60 2.36 28.41
C GLU A 165 6.53 2.00 26.91
N ARG A 166 5.56 2.57 26.19
CA ARG A 166 5.39 2.35 24.74
C ARG A 166 6.63 2.79 23.94
N ARG A 167 7.22 3.94 24.28
CA ARG A 167 8.43 4.48 23.62
C ARG A 167 9.70 3.70 23.95
N ALA A 168 9.73 3.01 25.09
CA ALA A 168 10.86 2.18 25.50
C ALA A 168 10.90 0.80 24.80
N LEU A 169 9.84 0.44 24.04
CA LEU A 169 9.83 -0.80 23.28
C LEU A 169 10.97 -0.84 22.24
N PRO A 170 11.59 -2.01 22.00
CA PRO A 170 12.65 -2.16 21.00
C PRO A 170 12.20 -1.71 19.61
N GLU A 171 13.13 -1.25 18.77
CA GLU A 171 12.82 -0.84 17.41
C GLU A 171 12.10 -1.94 16.61
N LEU A 172 11.17 -1.55 15.74
CA LEU A 172 10.49 -2.49 14.86
C LEU A 172 11.46 -3.03 13.80
N THR A 173 11.30 -4.31 13.48
CA THR A 173 12.06 -5.03 12.46
C THR A 173 11.10 -5.87 11.64
N PHE A 174 11.53 -6.34 10.47
CA PHE A 174 10.73 -7.25 9.65
C PHE A 174 10.29 -8.46 10.47
N HIS A 175 9.05 -8.91 10.26
CA HIS A 175 8.59 -10.15 10.84
C HIS A 175 9.44 -11.34 10.30
N PRO A 176 9.86 -12.30 11.16
CA PRO A 176 10.84 -13.32 10.78
C PRO A 176 10.42 -14.22 9.61
N LYS A 177 9.11 -14.39 9.37
CA LYS A 177 8.57 -15.19 8.25
C LYS A 177 8.48 -14.45 6.91
N VAL A 178 8.76 -13.14 6.90
CA VAL A 178 8.63 -12.28 5.72
C VAL A 178 9.89 -11.45 5.48
N ILE A 179 11.03 -11.86 6.02
CA ILE A 179 12.31 -11.17 5.80
C ILE A 179 12.59 -11.10 4.28
N PRO A 180 13.11 -9.97 3.77
CA PRO A 180 13.56 -9.87 2.39
C PRO A 180 14.57 -10.97 2.03
N GLN A 181 14.29 -11.72 0.96
CA GLN A 181 15.15 -12.80 0.48
C GLN A 181 16.00 -12.34 -0.70
N ALA A 182 17.23 -12.86 -0.80
CA ALA A 182 18.14 -12.61 -1.93
C ALA A 182 18.19 -11.12 -2.32
N ASN A 183 17.73 -10.78 -3.53
CA ASN A 183 17.69 -9.42 -4.07
C ASN A 183 16.30 -8.77 -4.06
N GLU A 184 15.36 -9.27 -3.24
CA GLU A 184 14.06 -8.62 -3.01
C GLU A 184 14.27 -7.18 -2.53
N ALA A 185 13.61 -6.24 -3.20
CA ALA A 185 13.83 -4.83 -2.98
C ALA A 185 13.29 -4.37 -1.63
N VAL A 186 14.02 -3.51 -0.94
CA VAL A 186 13.53 -2.75 0.22
C VAL A 186 13.48 -1.27 -0.17
N VAL A 187 12.31 -0.64 -0.02
CA VAL A 187 12.08 0.78 -0.35
C VAL A 187 11.73 1.57 0.91
N ALA A 188 12.22 2.79 1.01
CA ALA A 188 12.00 3.66 2.17
C ALA A 188 10.78 4.58 2.01
N ASN A 189 10.42 4.95 0.77
CA ASN A 189 9.35 5.90 0.51
C ASN A 189 8.68 5.73 -0.88
N GLY A 190 7.69 6.56 -1.19
CA GLY A 190 6.92 6.53 -2.44
C GLY A 190 7.74 6.84 -3.67
N GLU A 191 8.73 7.70 -3.54
CA GLU A 191 9.62 8.05 -4.66
C GLU A 191 10.58 6.91 -5.01
N GLU A 192 11.13 6.21 -4.02
CA GLU A 192 11.94 5.01 -4.26
C GLU A 192 11.11 3.89 -4.87
N LEU A 193 9.89 3.64 -4.37
CA LEU A 193 8.99 2.66 -4.96
C LEU A 193 8.68 3.01 -6.42
N HIS A 194 8.36 4.27 -6.71
CA HIS A 194 8.10 4.74 -8.07
C HIS A 194 9.31 4.55 -9.00
N ARG A 195 10.51 4.98 -8.58
CA ARG A 195 11.75 4.82 -9.37
C ARG A 195 12.10 3.35 -9.58
N TYR A 196 11.90 2.52 -8.56
CA TYR A 196 12.12 1.08 -8.67
C TYR A 196 11.17 0.47 -9.70
N CYS A 197 9.87 0.74 -9.60
CA CYS A 197 8.87 0.25 -10.54
C CYS A 197 9.15 0.75 -11.96
N LYS A 198 9.54 2.02 -12.15
CA LYS A 198 9.93 2.58 -13.46
C LYS A 198 11.14 1.86 -14.05
N LYS A 199 12.19 1.61 -13.23
CA LYS A 199 13.40 0.88 -13.65
C LYS A 199 13.09 -0.57 -14.03
N LYS A 200 12.13 -1.20 -13.36
CA LYS A 200 11.73 -2.59 -13.58
C LYS A 200 10.60 -2.75 -14.59
N GLY A 201 9.95 -1.67 -15.02
CA GLY A 201 8.80 -1.71 -15.90
C GLY A 201 7.54 -2.32 -15.25
N ILE A 202 7.39 -2.18 -13.93
CA ILE A 202 6.25 -2.66 -13.14
C ILE A 202 5.11 -1.65 -13.25
N LEU A 203 3.89 -2.14 -13.48
CA LEU A 203 2.65 -1.36 -13.64
C LEU A 203 1.56 -1.78 -12.65
N PHE A 204 1.54 -3.05 -12.26
CA PHE A 204 0.53 -3.63 -11.38
C PHE A 204 1.12 -3.90 -10.00
N LEU A 205 0.50 -3.36 -8.95
CA LEU A 205 0.95 -3.51 -7.56
C LEU A 205 -0.11 -4.25 -6.75
N LEU A 206 0.24 -5.45 -6.31
CA LEU A 206 -0.56 -6.22 -5.35
C LEU A 206 -0.10 -5.85 -3.94
N TYR A 207 -0.94 -5.19 -3.15
CA TYR A 207 -0.60 -4.78 -1.79
C TYR A 207 -1.01 -5.84 -0.77
N ALA A 208 -0.08 -6.20 0.10
CA ALA A 208 -0.32 -6.85 1.37
C ALA A 208 0.39 -6.03 2.46
N GLY A 209 -0.16 -5.99 3.67
CA GLY A 209 0.52 -5.30 4.77
C GLY A 209 -0.42 -4.79 5.84
N PHE A 210 0.13 -4.01 6.76
CA PHE A 210 -0.59 -3.49 7.92
C PHE A 210 -0.28 -2.00 8.15
N ASN A 211 -1.19 -1.18 8.70
CA ASN A 211 -2.60 -1.46 8.96
C ASN A 211 -3.46 -0.91 7.81
N THR A 212 -4.57 -1.58 7.50
CA THR A 212 -5.44 -1.24 6.34
C THR A 212 -5.96 0.20 6.38
N ASN A 213 -6.46 0.64 7.54
CA ASN A 213 -7.03 1.97 7.76
C ASN A 213 -5.99 3.05 8.10
N ALA A 214 -4.69 2.72 8.04
CA ALA A 214 -3.60 3.65 8.30
C ALA A 214 -2.58 3.54 7.16
N CYS A 215 -1.46 2.84 7.38
CA CYS A 215 -0.31 2.88 6.48
C CYS A 215 -0.63 2.50 5.04
N ILE A 216 -1.50 1.51 4.83
CA ILE A 216 -1.91 1.07 3.49
C ILE A 216 -2.58 2.21 2.71
N ILE A 217 -3.39 3.05 3.37
CA ILE A 217 -4.07 4.18 2.71
C ILE A 217 -3.17 5.42 2.67
N SER A 218 -2.48 5.72 3.78
CA SER A 218 -1.97 7.07 4.04
C SER A 218 -0.49 7.29 3.78
N ARG A 219 0.36 6.24 3.79
CA ARG A 219 1.79 6.45 3.49
C ARG A 219 1.96 6.98 2.07
N ASP A 220 3.05 7.71 1.83
CA ASP A 220 3.40 8.23 0.50
C ASP A 220 3.70 7.14 -0.55
N TYR A 221 3.92 5.90 -0.08
CA TYR A 221 3.96 4.64 -0.85
C TYR A 221 2.76 3.73 -0.57
N GLY A 222 1.71 4.24 0.06
CA GLY A 222 0.45 3.52 0.25
C GLY A 222 -0.34 3.38 -1.05
N ALA A 223 -1.40 2.57 -1.03
CA ALA A 223 -2.26 2.26 -2.15
C ALA A 223 -2.80 3.52 -2.84
N THR A 224 -3.31 4.50 -2.08
CA THR A 224 -3.84 5.75 -2.65
C THR A 224 -2.78 6.55 -3.39
N GLN A 225 -1.60 6.67 -2.82
CA GLN A 225 -0.52 7.48 -3.39
C GLN A 225 0.08 6.84 -4.64
N MET A 226 0.15 5.51 -4.68
CA MET A 226 0.57 4.80 -5.88
C MET A 226 -0.50 4.81 -6.98
N THR A 227 -1.79 4.74 -6.65
CA THR A 227 -2.86 4.97 -7.64
C THR A 227 -2.79 6.38 -8.22
N ASN A 228 -2.53 7.41 -7.40
CA ASN A 228 -2.35 8.79 -7.88
C ASN A 228 -1.16 8.95 -8.83
N ARG A 229 -0.14 8.07 -8.72
CA ARG A 229 0.98 8.00 -9.66
C ARG A 229 0.67 7.18 -10.93
N GLY A 230 -0.53 6.62 -11.05
CA GLY A 230 -1.00 5.88 -12.23
C GLY A 230 -0.79 4.37 -12.20
N TYR A 231 -0.40 3.78 -11.06
CA TYR A 231 -0.29 2.34 -10.93
C TYR A 231 -1.66 1.68 -10.77
N ALA A 232 -1.83 0.48 -11.32
CA ALA A 232 -3.00 -0.34 -11.03
C ALA A 232 -2.79 -1.07 -9.69
N VAL A 233 -3.45 -0.59 -8.64
CA VAL A 233 -3.27 -1.10 -7.27
C VAL A 233 -4.40 -2.04 -6.88
N THR A 234 -4.04 -3.23 -6.42
CA THR A 234 -4.98 -4.23 -5.88
C THR A 234 -4.59 -4.62 -4.47
N LEU A 235 -5.47 -4.44 -3.49
CA LEU A 235 -5.24 -4.91 -2.11
C LEU A 235 -5.61 -6.39 -1.96
N LEU A 236 -4.75 -7.17 -1.32
CA LEU A 236 -5.05 -8.53 -0.88
C LEU A 236 -5.85 -8.45 0.44
N ARG A 237 -7.18 -8.49 0.34
CA ARG A 237 -8.10 -8.19 1.46
C ARG A 237 -8.03 -9.18 2.62
N ASP A 238 -7.47 -10.37 2.39
CA ASP A 238 -7.20 -11.39 3.41
C ASP A 238 -5.76 -11.31 3.97
N CYS A 239 -4.91 -10.44 3.43
CA CYS A 239 -3.52 -10.24 3.85
C CYS A 239 -3.30 -8.90 4.58
N THR A 240 -4.33 -8.40 5.24
CA THR A 240 -4.30 -7.11 5.94
C THR A 240 -5.27 -7.08 7.12
N THR A 241 -5.02 -6.19 8.09
CA THR A 241 -5.97 -5.84 9.15
C THR A 241 -5.75 -4.40 9.57
N GLY A 242 -6.83 -3.72 9.97
CA GLY A 242 -6.82 -2.38 10.53
C GLY A 242 -6.59 -2.37 12.04
N MET A 243 -6.35 -1.17 12.57
CA MET A 243 -6.55 -0.90 13.98
C MET A 243 -8.04 -0.66 14.23
N GLU A 244 -8.56 -1.21 15.31
CA GLU A 244 -9.96 -1.13 15.69
C GLU A 244 -10.08 -0.39 17.01
N ASN A 245 -11.21 0.29 17.23
CA ASN A 245 -11.59 0.77 18.55
C ASN A 245 -12.47 -0.28 19.25
N LYS A 246 -12.91 0.01 20.47
CA LYS A 246 -13.74 -0.90 21.26
C LYS A 246 -15.04 -1.29 20.54
N GLU A 247 -15.66 -0.35 19.82
CA GLU A 247 -16.94 -0.53 19.16
C GLU A 247 -16.82 -1.32 17.85
N THR A 248 -15.67 -1.24 17.17
CA THR A 248 -15.47 -1.84 15.85
C THR A 248 -14.71 -3.15 15.90
N GLN A 249 -14.04 -3.47 17.00
CA GLN A 249 -13.14 -4.63 17.12
C GLN A 249 -13.83 -5.96 16.85
N ALA A 250 -15.05 -6.16 17.36
CA ALA A 250 -15.73 -7.44 17.28
C ALA A 250 -16.05 -7.86 15.83
N GLU A 251 -16.36 -6.89 14.97
CA GLU A 251 -16.76 -7.10 13.57
C GLU A 251 -15.73 -6.55 12.56
N LEU A 252 -14.59 -6.05 13.05
CA LEU A 252 -13.55 -5.39 12.26
C LEU A 252 -14.08 -4.27 11.35
N LEU A 253 -15.00 -3.44 11.87
CA LEU A 253 -15.71 -2.47 11.04
C LEU A 253 -14.77 -1.41 10.43
N GLN A 254 -13.67 -1.02 11.09
CA GLN A 254 -12.70 -0.09 10.50
C GLN A 254 -11.90 -0.75 9.38
N THR A 255 -11.47 -2.00 9.57
CA THR A 255 -10.79 -2.77 8.54
C THR A 255 -11.69 -2.92 7.31
N ASN A 256 -12.92 -3.38 7.51
CA ASN A 256 -13.88 -3.60 6.43
C ASN A 256 -14.28 -2.29 5.75
N GLY A 257 -14.46 -1.20 6.52
CA GLY A 257 -14.72 0.14 5.99
C GLY A 257 -13.56 0.67 5.15
N ALA A 258 -12.31 0.45 5.56
CA ALA A 258 -11.14 0.85 4.79
C ALA A 258 -10.99 0.06 3.47
N ILE A 259 -11.29 -1.25 3.49
CA ILE A 259 -11.34 -2.07 2.27
C ILE A 259 -12.42 -1.55 1.32
N LEU A 260 -13.62 -1.29 1.84
CA LEU A 260 -14.73 -0.74 1.06
C LEU A 260 -14.38 0.63 0.47
N LEU A 261 -13.75 1.51 1.26
CA LEU A 261 -13.28 2.82 0.79
C LEU A 261 -12.37 2.67 -0.43
N LEU A 262 -11.37 1.79 -0.36
CA LEU A 262 -10.47 1.52 -1.49
C LEU A 262 -11.28 1.04 -2.73
N GLU A 263 -12.20 0.10 -2.55
CA GLU A 263 -13.04 -0.42 -3.63
C GLU A 263 -13.96 0.62 -4.28
N MET A 264 -14.40 1.62 -3.51
CA MET A 264 -15.24 2.72 -3.96
C MET A 264 -14.45 3.81 -4.70
N PHE A 265 -13.15 3.97 -4.41
CA PHE A 265 -12.35 5.11 -4.83
C PHE A 265 -11.14 4.73 -5.70
N GLY A 266 -11.35 3.83 -6.65
CA GLY A 266 -10.40 3.58 -7.74
C GLY A 266 -9.34 2.51 -7.47
N HIS A 267 -9.49 1.74 -6.39
CA HIS A 267 -8.67 0.57 -6.12
C HIS A 267 -9.46 -0.72 -6.33
N TYR A 268 -8.70 -1.81 -6.41
CA TYR A 268 -9.26 -3.15 -6.56
C TYR A 268 -8.90 -4.02 -5.35
N THR A 269 -9.61 -5.11 -5.14
CA THR A 269 -9.21 -6.14 -4.16
C THR A 269 -9.28 -7.54 -4.71
N THR A 270 -8.42 -8.43 -4.20
CA THR A 270 -8.45 -9.88 -4.44
C THR A 270 -8.01 -10.57 -3.15
N THR A 271 -7.93 -11.90 -3.11
CA THR A 271 -7.35 -12.65 -2.00
C THR A 271 -6.02 -13.30 -2.37
N SER A 272 -5.22 -13.65 -1.37
CA SER A 272 -4.03 -14.48 -1.57
C SER A 272 -4.35 -15.80 -2.27
N ASP A 273 -5.47 -16.45 -1.93
CA ASP A 273 -5.91 -17.70 -2.54
C ASP A 273 -6.22 -17.52 -4.05
N GLU A 274 -6.82 -16.40 -4.44
CA GLU A 274 -7.06 -16.05 -5.84
C GLU A 274 -5.73 -15.83 -6.59
N VAL A 275 -4.77 -15.14 -5.97
CA VAL A 275 -3.43 -14.93 -6.54
C VAL A 275 -2.69 -16.26 -6.73
N ILE A 276 -2.68 -17.13 -5.71
CA ILE A 276 -2.00 -18.43 -5.76
C ILE A 276 -2.56 -19.31 -6.89
N LYS A 277 -3.89 -19.35 -7.03
CA LYS A 277 -4.57 -20.11 -8.08
C LYS A 277 -4.36 -19.49 -9.47
N GLY A 278 -4.27 -18.17 -9.55
CA GLY A 278 -4.14 -17.43 -10.80
C GLY A 278 -2.85 -17.67 -11.58
N PHE A 279 -1.80 -18.17 -10.93
CA PHE A 279 -0.52 -18.52 -11.59
C PHE A 279 -0.55 -19.89 -12.31
N ASN A 280 -1.58 -20.71 -12.10
CA ASN A 280 -1.66 -22.07 -12.63
C ASN A 280 -2.57 -22.18 -13.87
N VAL A 281 -2.87 -21.04 -14.53
CA VAL A 281 -3.85 -20.94 -15.62
C VAL A 281 -3.16 -20.56 -16.93
#